data_AF-A0A8S0UYW1-F1
#
_entry.id   AF-A0A8S0UYW1-F1
#
_cell.length_a   1.000
_cell.length_b   1.000
_cell.length_c   1.000
_cell.angle_alpha   90.00
_cell.angle_beta   90.00
_cell.angle_gamma   90.00
#
_symmetry.space_group_name_H-M   'P 1'
#
loop_
_entity.id
_entity.type
_entity.pdbx_description
1 polymer ?
#
loop_
_entity_poly.entity_id
_entity_poly.type
_entity_poly.pdbx_seq_one_letter_code
_entity_poly.pdbx_strand_id
1 'polypeptide(L)'
;MENTSPDFAVGELWNPLSNRQDGKLDCNQDGHRNELMQWVHNVGGRVIAFDFTTKGILQAAVQGELWRLKDPNGKPPGMIGIPSVVSSTSTSFSKLNFYLSSKRSLL
;
A
#
# COMPACT_ATOMS: atom_id res chain seq x y z
N MET A 1 16.39 4.46 7.02
CA MET A 1 16.73 3.07 7.39
C MET A 1 18.21 2.73 7.21
N GLU A 2 19.04 3.56 6.56
CA GLU A 2 20.44 3.19 6.33
C GLU A 2 21.31 3.15 7.61
N ASN A 3 20.86 3.79 8.69
CA ASN A 3 21.57 3.84 9.98
C ASN A 3 20.86 3.07 11.12
N THR A 4 19.72 2.42 10.85
CA THR A 4 18.93 1.69 11.86
C THR A 4 18.28 0.44 11.25
N SER A 5 18.29 -0.69 11.96
CA SER A 5 17.66 -1.96 11.53
C SER A 5 16.59 -2.39 12.54
N PRO A 6 15.42 -1.74 12.58
CA PRO A 6 14.35 -2.12 13.49
C PRO A 6 13.70 -3.44 13.05
N ASP A 7 13.27 -4.24 14.03
CA ASP A 7 12.46 -5.45 13.77
C ASP A 7 11.05 -5.10 13.25
N PHE A 8 10.57 -3.90 13.60
CA PHE A 8 9.25 -3.40 13.23
C PHE A 8 9.26 -1.88 13.11
N ALA A 9 8.66 -1.35 12.04
CA ALA A 9 8.54 0.09 11.82
C ALA A 9 7.17 0.42 11.21
N VAL A 10 6.51 1.43 11.77
CA VAL A 10 5.25 1.98 11.27
C VAL A 10 5.44 3.46 10.94
N GLY A 11 5.08 3.84 9.72
CA GLY A 11 5.05 5.22 9.28
C GLY A 11 3.68 5.85 9.46
N GLU A 12 3.70 7.13 9.79
CA GLU A 12 2.53 8.00 9.78
C GLU A 12 2.54 8.83 8.50
N LEU A 13 1.80 8.40 7.48
CA LEU A 13 1.48 9.23 6.33
C LEU A 13 0.01 9.62 6.44
N TRP A 14 -0.25 10.87 6.81
CA TRP A 14 -1.60 11.38 6.99
C TRP A 14 -1.91 12.45 5.95
N ASN A 15 -2.60 12.03 4.90
CA ASN A 15 -3.13 12.91 3.88
C ASN A 15 -4.64 13.10 4.04
N PRO A 16 -5.21 14.21 3.53
CA PRO A 16 -6.64 14.43 3.59
C PRO A 16 -7.40 13.35 2.80
N LEU A 17 -8.49 12.85 3.40
CA LEU A 17 -9.42 11.94 2.73
C LEU A 17 -10.32 12.71 1.74
N SER A 18 -10.86 12.00 0.74
CA SER A 18 -11.79 12.61 -0.20
C SER A 18 -13.15 12.85 0.45
N ASN A 19 -13.65 14.07 0.35
CA ASN A 19 -14.98 14.48 0.81
C ASN A 19 -15.84 14.84 -0.38
N ARG A 20 -17.14 14.58 -0.24
CA ARG A 20 -18.18 15.05 -1.16
C ARG A 20 -18.50 16.52 -0.91
N GLN A 21 -19.24 17.12 -1.84
CA GLN A 21 -19.68 18.53 -1.74
C GLN A 21 -20.54 18.81 -0.49
N ASP A 22 -21.21 17.79 0.06
CA ASP A 22 -22.00 17.87 1.29
C ASP A 22 -21.15 17.77 2.58
N GLY A 23 -19.83 17.71 2.46
CA GLY A 23 -18.90 17.58 3.59
C GLY A 23 -18.82 16.17 4.17
N LYS A 24 -19.56 15.20 3.64
CA LYS A 24 -19.44 13.79 4.04
C LYS A 24 -18.26 13.13 3.34
N LEU A 25 -17.69 12.14 4.01
CA LEU A 25 -16.66 11.29 3.43
C LEU A 25 -17.17 10.60 2.15
N ASP A 26 -16.40 10.66 1.08
CA ASP A 26 -16.67 9.90 -0.14
C ASP A 26 -16.68 8.39 0.19
N CYS A 27 -17.58 7.65 -0.46
CA CYS A 27 -17.61 6.20 -0.38
C CYS A 27 -16.36 5.56 -0.99
N ASN A 28 -15.78 6.20 -2.01
CA ASN A 28 -14.56 5.73 -2.64
C ASN A 28 -13.33 6.47 -2.09
N GLN A 29 -12.46 5.74 -1.40
CA GLN A 29 -11.18 6.22 -0.88
C GLN A 29 -9.97 5.55 -1.58
N ASP A 30 -10.15 5.04 -2.81
CA ASP A 30 -9.12 4.34 -3.58
C ASP A 30 -7.85 5.17 -3.74
N GLY A 31 -7.98 6.47 -4.00
CA GLY A 31 -6.83 7.37 -4.08
C GLY A 31 -5.99 7.35 -2.81
N HIS A 32 -6.63 7.48 -1.65
CA HIS A 32 -5.95 7.53 -0.36
C HIS A 32 -5.30 6.17 0.01
N ARG A 33 -6.01 5.04 -0.16
CA ARG A 33 -5.40 3.71 0.11
C ARG A 33 -4.25 3.37 -0.84
N ASN A 34 -4.34 3.79 -2.10
CA ASN A 34 -3.28 3.58 -3.08
C ASN A 34 -2.05 4.43 -2.78
N GLU A 35 -2.23 5.66 -2.30
CA GLU A 35 -1.11 6.52 -1.89
C GLU A 35 -0.34 5.93 -0.69
N LEU A 36 -1.05 5.44 0.33
CA LEU A 36 -0.42 4.73 1.45
C LEU A 36 0.38 3.51 0.96
N MET A 37 -0.21 2.71 0.06
CA MET A 37 0.46 1.53 -0.50
C MET A 37 1.70 1.91 -1.31
N GLN A 38 1.61 2.93 -2.16
CA GLN A 38 2.73 3.44 -2.95
C GLN A 38 3.85 3.96 -2.03
N TRP A 39 3.51 4.66 -0.95
CA TRP A 39 4.49 5.12 0.02
C TRP A 39 5.23 3.95 0.68
N VAL A 40 4.51 2.92 1.15
CA VAL A 40 5.09 1.68 1.69
C VAL A 40 6.02 1.00 0.68
N HIS A 41 5.64 0.98 -0.60
CA HIS A 41 6.50 0.44 -1.66
C HIS A 41 7.77 1.27 -1.86
N ASN A 42 7.66 2.60 -1.88
CA ASN A 42 8.77 3.51 -2.14
C ASN A 42 9.83 3.49 -1.03
N VAL A 43 9.44 3.21 0.22
CA VAL A 43 10.38 3.04 1.34
C VAL A 43 11.01 1.64 1.40
N GLY A 44 10.81 0.82 0.36
CA GLY A 44 11.44 -0.49 0.21
C GLY A 44 10.73 -1.61 0.97
N GLY A 45 9.46 -1.45 1.32
CA GLY A 45 8.62 -2.51 1.92
C GLY A 45 9.02 -2.96 3.33
N ARG A 46 10.01 -2.31 3.96
CA ARG A 46 10.45 -2.60 5.33
C ARG A 46 9.68 -1.82 6.41
N VAL A 47 8.94 -0.79 6.00
CA VAL A 47 8.10 0.03 6.89
C VAL A 47 6.66 -0.18 6.45
N ILE A 48 5.77 -0.46 7.41
CA ILE A 48 4.32 -0.48 7.15
C ILE A 48 3.73 0.90 7.46
N ALA A 49 2.53 1.21 6.97
CA ALA A 49 1.87 2.48 7.28
C ALA A 49 0.67 2.27 8.22
N PHE A 50 0.36 3.27 9.04
CA PHE A 50 -0.95 3.34 9.68
C PHE A 50 -2.06 3.45 8.62
N ASP A 51 -3.10 2.61 8.73
CA ASP A 51 -4.23 2.62 7.79
C ASP A 51 -5.23 3.73 8.12
N PHE A 52 -4.84 4.97 7.82
CA PHE A 52 -5.71 6.15 7.99
C PHE A 52 -6.96 6.10 7.10
N THR A 53 -6.92 5.33 6.00
CA THR A 53 -8.10 5.09 5.17
C THR A 53 -9.17 4.34 5.97
N THR A 54 -8.79 3.24 6.61
CA THR A 54 -9.69 2.48 7.48
C THR A 54 -10.18 3.34 8.65
N LYS A 55 -9.30 4.13 9.28
CA LYS A 55 -9.66 5.05 10.38
C LYS A 55 -10.79 6.01 9.97
N GLY A 56 -10.64 6.70 8.85
CA GLY A 56 -11.63 7.68 8.38
C GLY A 56 -12.96 7.04 7.98
N ILE A 57 -12.89 5.93 7.25
CA ILE A 57 -14.11 5.21 6.83
C ILE A 57 -14.85 4.67 8.05
N LEU A 58 -14.14 4.12 9.04
CA LEU A 58 -14.77 3.61 10.26
C LEU A 58 -15.45 4.73 11.04
N GLN A 59 -14.84 5.92 11.11
CA GLN A 59 -15.44 7.09 11.77
C GLN A 59 -16.77 7.52 11.14
N ALA A 60 -16.92 7.40 9.82
CA ALA A 60 -18.19 7.62 9.13
C ALA A 60 -19.16 6.43 9.31
N ALA A 61 -18.66 5.20 9.20
CA ALA A 61 -19.45 3.98 9.24
C ALA A 61 -20.21 3.79 10.57
N VAL A 62 -19.58 4.15 11.70
CA VAL A 62 -20.20 4.02 13.04
C VAL A 62 -21.38 4.98 13.25
N GLN A 63 -21.60 5.96 12.37
CA GLN A 63 -22.76 6.86 12.38
C GLN A 63 -23.99 6.25 11.68
N GLY A 64 -24.11 4.92 11.66
CA GLY A 64 -25.21 4.19 10.99
C GLY A 64 -24.97 3.90 9.50
N GLU A 65 -23.77 4.14 8.98
CA GLU A 65 -23.41 3.93 7.57
C GLU A 65 -22.48 2.70 7.42
N LEU A 66 -22.75 1.61 8.16
CA LEU A 66 -21.91 0.38 8.20
C LEU A 66 -21.66 -0.26 6.82
N TRP A 67 -22.55 -0.02 5.85
CA TRP A 67 -22.38 -0.45 4.47
C TRP A 67 -21.10 0.09 3.82
N ARG A 68 -20.49 1.16 4.37
CA ARG A 68 -19.18 1.69 3.94
C ARG A 68 -18.02 0.75 4.20
N LEU A 69 -18.16 -0.23 5.10
CA LEU A 69 -17.09 -1.16 5.47
C LEU A 69 -16.85 -2.27 4.44
N LYS A 70 -17.49 -2.18 3.27
CA LYS A 70 -17.36 -3.12 2.16
C LYS A 70 -17.22 -2.33 0.86
N ASP A 71 -16.11 -2.53 0.15
CA ASP A 71 -15.90 -1.97 -1.18
C ASP A 71 -16.75 -2.72 -2.24
N PRO A 72 -16.84 -2.21 -3.50
CA PRO A 72 -17.62 -2.85 -4.55
C PRO A 72 -17.20 -4.30 -4.88
N ASN A 73 -15.96 -4.68 -4.55
CA ASN A 73 -15.42 -6.03 -4.75
C ASN A 73 -15.62 -6.94 -3.54
N GLY A 74 -16.30 -6.44 -2.50
CA GLY A 74 -16.54 -7.15 -1.25
C GLY A 74 -15.35 -7.20 -0.30
N LYS A 75 -14.33 -6.36 -0.52
CA LYS A 75 -13.13 -6.26 0.33
C LYS A 75 -13.26 -5.12 1.34
N PRO A 76 -12.42 -5.10 2.39
CA PRO A 76 -12.28 -3.92 3.23
C PRO A 76 -11.90 -2.68 2.40
N PRO A 77 -12.45 -1.51 2.71
CA PRO A 77 -12.30 -0.33 1.86
C PRO A 77 -11.00 0.45 2.14
N GLY A 78 -10.29 0.17 3.23
CA GLY A 78 -8.99 0.78 3.53
C GLY A 78 -7.80 0.05 2.92
N MET A 79 -6.58 0.42 3.35
CA MET A 79 -5.34 -0.19 2.85
C MET A 79 -5.29 -1.69 3.12
N ILE A 80 -5.88 -2.16 4.23
CA ILE A 80 -5.97 -3.59 4.56
C ILE A 80 -6.70 -4.43 3.49
N GLY A 81 -7.53 -3.81 2.64
CA GLY A 81 -8.19 -4.51 1.52
C GLY A 81 -7.35 -4.63 0.25
N ILE A 82 -6.19 -3.97 0.19
CA ILE A 82 -5.28 -4.08 -0.94
C ILE A 82 -4.50 -5.40 -0.80
N PRO A 83 -4.61 -6.33 -1.76
CA PRO A 83 -3.77 -7.52 -1.75
C PRO A 83 -2.31 -7.07 -1.83
N SER A 84 -1.49 -7.51 -0.88
CA SER A 84 -0.07 -7.21 -0.86
C SER A 84 0.56 -7.72 -2.15
N VAL A 85 0.83 -6.83 -3.10
CA VAL A 85 1.82 -7.12 -4.14
C VAL A 85 3.17 -7.05 -3.45
N VAL A 86 3.55 -8.13 -2.78
CA VAL A 86 4.97 -8.39 -2.56
C VAL A 86 5.53 -8.49 -3.97
N SER A 87 6.21 -7.44 -4.43
CA SER A 87 7.05 -7.58 -5.61
C SER A 87 8.08 -8.63 -5.23
N SER A 88 7.80 -9.86 -5.66
CA SER A 88 8.75 -10.95 -5.58
C SER A 88 9.90 -10.51 -6.46
N THR A 89 10.91 -9.90 -5.82
CA THR A 89 12.27 -9.71 -6.30
C THR A 89 12.38 -9.47 -7.81
N SER A 90 12.43 -8.20 -8.23
CA SER A 90 13.09 -7.84 -9.50
C SER A 90 14.62 -7.99 -9.34
N THR A 91 15.06 -9.16 -8.91
CA THR A 91 16.46 -9.55 -8.78
C THR A 91 16.55 -11.02 -9.19
N SER A 92 16.73 -11.25 -10.49
CA SER A 92 17.51 -12.35 -11.09
C SER A 92 16.96 -12.79 -12.45
N PHE A 93 16.90 -11.88 -13.41
CA PHE A 93 16.94 -12.26 -14.84
C PHE A 93 18.12 -11.58 -15.56
N SER A 94 18.48 -10.36 -15.16
CA SER A 94 19.65 -9.64 -15.67
C SER A 94 20.99 -10.27 -15.25
N LYS A 95 21.13 -10.73 -14.00
CA LYS A 95 22.35 -11.41 -13.52
C LYS A 95 22.58 -12.77 -14.19
N LEU A 96 21.51 -13.52 -14.49
CA LEU A 96 21.61 -14.81 -15.17
C LEU A 96 22.00 -14.64 -16.65
N ASN A 97 21.44 -13.63 -17.34
CA ASN A 97 21.82 -13.29 -18.71
C ASN A 97 23.27 -12.80 -18.83
N PHE A 98 23.76 -12.02 -17.87
CA PHE A 98 25.17 -11.60 -17.85
C PHE A 98 26.12 -12.80 -17.67
N TYR A 99 25.76 -13.74 -16.79
CA TYR A 99 26.58 -14.94 -16.53
C TYR A 99 26.57 -15.92 -17.73
N LEU A 100 25.41 -16.10 -18.39
CA LEU A 100 25.29 -16.94 -19.58
C LEU A 100 25.97 -16.31 -20.82
N SER A 101 25.91 -14.98 -20.96
CA SER A 101 26.61 -14.24 -22.02
C SER A 101 28.13 -14.32 -21.84
N SER A 102 28.62 -14.12 -20.61
CA SER A 102 30.05 -14.20 -20.30
C SER A 102 30.64 -15.60 -20.54
N LYS A 103 29.89 -16.68 -20.28
CA LYS A 103 30.36 -18.05 -20.57
C LYS A 103 30.32 -18.45 -22.05
N ARG A 104 29.46 -17.83 -22.87
CA ARG A 104 29.42 -18.09 -24.33
C ARG A 104 30.52 -17.38 -25.10
N SER A 105 31.15 -16.35 -24.53
CA SER A 105 32.28 -15.63 -25.15
C SER A 105 33.64 -16.27 -24.85
N LEU A 106 33.70 -17.36 -24.08
CA LEU A 106 34.94 -18.02 -23.62
C LEU A 106 35.07 -19.47 -24.15
N LEU A 107 34.27 -19.84 -25.15
CA LEU A 107 34.36 -21.07 -25.95
C LEU A 107 34.44 -20.67 -27.42
#